data_AF-A0A2N5Z9C6-F1
#
_entry.id   AF-A0A2N5Z9C6-F1
#
_cell.length_a   1.000
_cell.length_b   1.000
_cell.length_c   1.000
_cell.angle_alpha   90.00
_cell.angle_beta   90.00
_cell.angle_gamma   90.00
#
_symmetry.space_group_name_H-M   'P 1'
#
loop_
_entity.id
_entity.type
_entity.pdbx_description
1 polymer ?
#
loop_
_entity_poly.entity_id
_entity_poly.type
_entity_poly.pdbx_seq_one_letter_code
_entity_poly.pdbx_strand_id
1 'polypeptide(L)'
;MKKLPSYHVRKARRTLVIAAFIAVSFVFMIGKTQKAKKNAKAVNVLERILERDTLIALTNYNSISYFSYRGRPMGFQYDMLTLFANYLGVELRI
;
A
#
# COMPACT_ATOMS: atom_id res chain seq x y z
N MET A 1 -36.69 -45.35 38.36
CA MET A 1 -37.27 -44.87 37.08
C MET A 1 -36.90 -43.40 36.87
N LYS A 2 -35.99 -43.08 35.94
CA LYS A 2 -35.68 -41.68 35.59
C LYS A 2 -36.82 -41.13 34.71
N LYS A 3 -37.60 -40.17 35.23
CA LYS A 3 -38.69 -39.53 34.48
C LYS A 3 -38.14 -38.87 33.22
N LEU A 4 -38.69 -39.24 32.06
CA LEU A 4 -38.33 -38.63 30.78
C LEU A 4 -38.72 -37.13 30.84
N PRO A 5 -37.83 -36.22 30.41
CA PRO A 5 -38.11 -34.78 30.52
C PRO A 5 -39.26 -34.39 29.59
N SER A 6 -40.24 -33.66 30.16
CA SER A 6 -41.44 -33.15 29.50
C SER A 6 -41.11 -32.40 28.20
N TYR A 7 -41.98 -32.53 27.18
CA TYR A 7 -41.80 -32.04 25.81
C TYR A 7 -41.35 -30.57 25.73
N HIS A 8 -41.85 -29.71 26.63
CA HIS A 8 -41.44 -28.31 26.73
C HIS A 8 -39.95 -28.12 27.05
N VAL A 9 -39.38 -28.99 27.89
CA VAL A 9 -37.95 -28.99 28.25
C VAL A 9 -37.08 -29.41 27.05
N ARG A 10 -37.57 -30.34 26.22
CA ARG A 10 -36.88 -30.77 24.99
C ARG A 10 -36.92 -29.70 23.89
N LYS A 11 -38.05 -28.98 23.76
CA LYS A 11 -38.20 -27.86 22.81
C LYS A 11 -37.31 -26.67 23.20
N ALA A 12 -37.29 -26.31 24.49
CA ALA A 12 -36.43 -25.25 25.02
C ALA A 12 -34.93 -25.57 24.89
N ARG A 13 -34.55 -26.85 25.06
CA ARG A 13 -33.17 -27.31 24.82
C ARG A 13 -32.76 -27.19 23.36
N ARG A 14 -33.65 -27.51 22.41
CA ARG A 14 -33.37 -27.39 20.96
C ARG A 14 -33.24 -25.93 20.54
N THR A 15 -34.09 -25.04 21.04
CA THR A 15 -34.00 -23.60 20.75
C THR A 15 -32.72 -22.97 21.33
N LEU A 16 -32.28 -23.40 22.53
CA LEU A 16 -31.02 -22.96 23.12
C LEU A 16 -29.79 -23.39 22.31
N VAL A 17 -29.78 -24.63 21.80
CA VAL A 17 -28.66 -25.14 20.98
C VAL A 17 -28.55 -24.40 19.65
N ILE A 18 -29.70 -24.11 18.99
CA ILE A 18 -29.72 -23.36 17.73
C ILE A 18 -29.26 -21.92 17.94
N ALA A 19 -29.72 -21.26 19.03
CA ALA A 19 -29.29 -19.92 19.37
C ALA A 19 -27.78 -19.84 19.67
N ALA A 20 -27.22 -20.85 20.35
CA ALA A 20 -25.79 -20.94 20.61
C ALA A 20 -24.98 -21.10 19.30
N PHE A 21 -25.46 -21.90 18.34
CA PHE A 21 -24.79 -22.07 17.04
C PHE A 21 -24.81 -20.79 16.19
N ILE A 22 -25.92 -20.04 16.24
CA ILE A 22 -26.04 -18.73 15.57
C ILE A 22 -25.08 -17.71 16.20
N ALA A 23 -25.00 -17.67 17.53
CA ALA A 23 -24.08 -16.77 18.24
C ALA A 23 -22.60 -17.07 17.91
N VAL A 24 -22.22 -18.35 17.85
CA VAL A 24 -20.85 -18.77 17.48
C VAL A 24 -20.52 -18.41 16.03
N SER A 25 -21.47 -18.56 15.11
CA SER A 25 -21.28 -18.14 13.70
C SER A 25 -21.17 -16.62 13.57
N PHE A 26 -21.91 -15.86 14.39
CA PHE A 26 -21.85 -14.40 14.41
C PHE A 26 -20.49 -13.89 14.92
N VAL A 27 -19.92 -14.55 15.95
CA VAL A 27 -18.58 -14.26 16.47
C VAL A 27 -17.49 -14.55 15.41
N PHE A 28 -17.64 -15.62 14.62
CA PHE A 28 -16.70 -15.96 13.55
C PHE A 28 -16.72 -14.93 12.40
N MET A 29 -17.87 -14.28 12.16
CA MET A 29 -18.00 -13.22 11.14
C MET A 29 -17.33 -11.90 11.58
N ILE A 30 -17.31 -11.61 12.88
CA ILE A 30 -16.64 -10.42 13.45
C ILE A 30 -15.11 -10.53 13.30
N GLY A 31 -14.55 -11.75 13.29
CA GLY A 31 -13.10 -11.98 13.25
C GLY A 31 -12.40 -11.81 11.89
N LYS A 32 -13.12 -11.54 10.79
CA LYS A 32 -12.54 -11.43 9.43
C LYS A 32 -12.58 -10.03 8.83
N THR A 33 -12.15 -9.01 9.55
CA THR A 33 -12.15 -7.63 9.02
C THR A 33 -10.94 -6.77 9.39
N GLN A 34 -9.72 -7.32 9.39
CA GLN A 34 -8.52 -6.48 9.29
C GLN A 34 -7.40 -7.20 8.52
N LYS A 35 -7.64 -7.59 7.26
CA LYS A 35 -6.53 -7.48 6.29
C LYS A 35 -6.36 -5.99 6.09
N ALA A 36 -5.46 -5.42 6.88
CA ALA A 36 -5.03 -4.05 6.78
C ALA A 36 -4.93 -3.67 5.30
N LYS A 37 -5.87 -2.85 4.84
CA LYS A 37 -5.56 -1.89 3.79
C LYS A 37 -4.40 -1.09 4.37
N LYS A 38 -3.18 -1.56 4.12
CA LYS A 38 -2.00 -0.72 4.15
C LYS A 38 -2.25 0.27 3.03
N ASN A 39 -3.06 1.29 3.33
CA ASN A 39 -3.05 2.56 2.64
C ASN A 39 -1.63 3.07 2.89
N ALA A 40 -0.66 2.55 2.15
CA ALA A 40 0.51 3.31 1.81
C ALA A 40 -0.10 4.51 1.08
N LYS A 41 -0.35 5.58 1.84
CA LYS A 41 -0.68 6.90 1.34
C LYS A 41 0.23 7.06 0.12
N ALA A 42 -0.35 7.04 -1.08
CA ALA A 42 0.42 7.04 -2.31
C ALA A 42 1.34 8.25 -2.20
N VAL A 43 2.61 7.97 -1.95
CA VAL A 43 3.57 9.01 -1.63
C VAL A 43 3.63 9.86 -2.88
N ASN A 44 3.25 11.13 -2.76
CA ASN A 44 3.29 12.04 -3.88
C ASN A 44 4.75 12.25 -4.26
N VAL A 45 5.21 11.48 -5.26
CA VAL A 45 6.63 11.43 -5.64
C VAL A 45 7.11 12.80 -6.10
N LEU A 46 6.26 13.54 -6.81
CA LEU A 46 6.56 14.90 -7.24
C LEU A 46 6.76 15.82 -6.04
N GLU A 47 5.86 15.77 -5.07
CA GLU A 47 5.97 16.57 -3.85
C GLU A 47 7.27 16.28 -3.09
N ARG A 48 7.70 15.01 -3.00
CA ARG A 48 9.01 14.67 -2.42
C ARG A 48 10.21 15.16 -3.22
N ILE A 49 10.09 15.27 -4.54
CA ILE A 49 11.16 15.84 -5.39
C ILE A 49 11.25 17.35 -5.14
N LEU A 50 10.10 18.03 -5.08
CA LEU A 50 10.01 19.47 -4.82
C LEU A 50 10.47 19.81 -3.39
N GLU A 51 10.02 19.06 -2.38
CA GLU A 51 10.44 19.24 -0.98
C GLU A 51 11.95 19.04 -0.78
N ARG A 52 12.56 18.12 -1.54
CA ARG A 52 14.00 17.85 -1.48
C ARG A 52 14.82 18.79 -2.37
N ASP A 53 14.17 19.61 -3.18
CA ASP A 53 14.82 20.54 -4.11
C ASP A 53 15.82 19.87 -5.07
N THR A 54 15.57 18.61 -5.44
CA THR A 54 16.50 17.89 -6.32
C THR A 54 15.82 16.74 -7.05
N LEU A 55 15.87 16.74 -8.37
CA LEU A 55 15.61 15.58 -9.22
C LEU A 55 16.84 14.65 -9.22
N ILE A 56 16.72 13.46 -8.61
CA ILE A 56 17.76 12.41 -8.72
C ILE A 56 17.37 11.47 -9.85
N ALA A 57 18.26 11.29 -10.82
CA ALA A 57 18.03 10.43 -11.98
C ALA A 57 19.16 9.42 -12.16
N LEU A 58 18.81 8.14 -12.20
CA LEU A 58 19.75 7.09 -12.62
C LEU A 58 19.86 7.10 -14.15
N THR A 59 21.09 7.03 -14.64
CA THR A 59 21.38 6.98 -16.08
C THR A 59 22.59 6.09 -16.36
N ASN A 60 22.83 5.82 -17.65
CA ASN A 60 23.98 5.03 -18.09
C ASN A 60 25.13 5.94 -18.50
N TYR A 61 26.37 5.50 -18.26
CA TYR A 61 27.56 6.19 -18.75
C TYR A 61 27.84 5.82 -20.22
N ASN A 62 27.31 6.59 -21.16
CA ASN A 62 27.51 6.39 -22.60
C ASN A 62 27.27 7.69 -23.39
N SER A 63 27.59 7.68 -24.69
CA SER A 63 27.52 8.85 -25.57
C SER A 63 26.12 9.43 -25.82
N ILE A 64 25.05 8.70 -25.52
CA ILE A 64 23.66 9.14 -25.70
C ILE A 64 23.06 9.62 -24.37
N SER A 65 23.42 8.98 -23.27
CA SER A 65 22.74 9.13 -21.98
C SER A 65 23.38 10.22 -21.13
N TYR A 66 24.55 9.94 -20.56
CA TYR A 66 25.38 10.87 -19.79
C TYR A 66 26.85 10.49 -19.94
N PHE A 67 27.72 11.47 -20.18
CA PHE A 67 29.16 11.29 -20.21
C PHE A 67 29.90 12.58 -19.85
N SER A 68 31.15 12.46 -19.42
CA SER A 68 32.02 13.62 -19.18
C SER A 68 32.90 13.91 -20.39
N TYR A 69 32.90 15.15 -20.85
CA TYR A 69 33.74 15.62 -21.94
C TYR A 69 34.44 16.91 -21.55
N ARG A 70 35.78 16.86 -21.50
CA ARG A 70 36.63 17.99 -21.07
C ARG A 70 36.16 18.57 -19.72
N GLY A 71 35.80 17.69 -18.79
CA GLY A 71 35.32 18.06 -17.45
C GLY A 71 33.89 18.59 -17.40
N ARG A 72 33.15 18.59 -18.51
CA ARG A 72 31.75 19.03 -18.57
C ARG A 72 30.81 17.84 -18.80
N PRO A 73 29.69 17.76 -18.06
CA PRO A 73 28.67 16.76 -18.34
C PRO A 73 27.99 17.04 -19.67
N MET A 74 27.74 16.00 -20.46
CA MET A 74 27.02 16.03 -21.72
C MET A 74 26.18 14.77 -21.88
N GLY A 75 25.25 14.81 -22.84
CA GLY A 75 24.43 13.66 -23.23
C GLY A 75 23.01 14.11 -23.54
N PHE A 76 22.39 13.50 -24.55
CA PHE A 76 21.04 13.87 -24.94
C PHE A 76 20.03 13.66 -23.79
N GLN A 77 20.13 12.54 -23.06
CA GLN A 77 19.25 12.31 -21.91
C GLN A 77 19.59 13.23 -20.74
N TYR A 78 20.87 13.53 -20.51
CA TYR A 78 21.29 14.52 -19.53
C TYR A 78 20.69 15.90 -19.80
N ASP A 79 20.72 16.36 -21.05
CA ASP A 79 20.14 17.66 -21.44
C ASP A 79 18.63 17.69 -21.23
N MET A 80 17.93 16.60 -21.58
CA MET A 80 16.48 16.46 -21.32
C MET A 80 16.16 16.51 -19.81
N LEU A 81 16.94 15.81 -18.99
CA LEU A 81 16.78 15.82 -17.54
C LEU A 81 17.06 17.20 -16.95
N THR A 82 18.05 17.92 -17.51
CA THR A 82 18.40 19.28 -17.09
C THR A 82 17.26 20.24 -17.39
N LEU A 83 16.68 20.18 -18.59
CA LEU A 83 15.50 20.98 -18.95
C LEU A 83 14.31 20.66 -18.05
N PHE A 84 14.09 19.39 -17.71
CA PHE A 84 12.99 19.00 -16.83
C PHE A 84 13.19 19.46 -15.39
N ALA A 85 14.39 19.33 -14.83
CA ALA A 85 14.73 19.86 -13.51
C ALA A 85 14.53 21.39 -13.45
N ASN A 86 14.98 22.11 -14.49
CA ASN A 86 14.75 23.56 -14.61
C ASN A 86 13.27 23.92 -14.68
N TYR A 87 12.47 23.16 -15.43
CA TYR A 87 11.01 23.35 -15.48
C TYR A 87 10.35 23.15 -14.12
N LEU A 88 10.81 22.16 -13.35
CA LEU A 88 10.34 21.91 -11.98
C LEU A 88 10.87 22.94 -10.96
N GLY A 89 11.90 23.71 -11.32
CA GLY A 89 12.55 24.67 -10.43
C GLY A 89 13.42 24.02 -9.35
N VAL A 90 14.03 22.87 -9.63
CA VAL A 90 14.88 22.10 -8.70
C VAL A 90 16.24 21.77 -9.29
N GLU A 91 17.21 21.36 -8.47
CA GLU A 91 18.52 20.89 -8.95
C GLU A 91 18.43 19.52 -9.66
N LEU A 92 19.29 19.27 -10.64
CA LEU A 92 19.50 17.93 -11.19
C LEU A 92 20.71 17.25 -10.54
N ARG A 93 20.54 16.00 -10.12
CA ARG A 93 21.63 15.10 -9.69
C ARG A 93 21.57 13.78 -10.44
N ILE A 94 22.68 13.44 -11.08
CA ILE A 94 22.90 12.18 -11.80
C ILE A 94 23.67 11.20 -10.91
#